data_AF-A0A6M0GD08-F1
#
_entry.id   AF-A0A6M0GD08-F1
#
_cell.length_a   1.000
_cell.length_b   1.000
_cell.length_c   1.000
_cell.angle_alpha   90.00
_cell.angle_beta   90.00
_cell.angle_gamma   90.00
#
_symmetry.space_group_name_H-M   'P 1'
#
loop_
_entity.id
_entity.type
_entity.pdbx_description
1 polymer ?
#
loop_
_entity_poly.entity_id
_entity_poly.type
_entity_poly.pdbx_seq_one_letter_code
_entity_poly.pdbx_strand_id
1 'polypeptide(L)'
;MGKLNTAETRISSLEPNSKLLKPIAGIKGAVNRVQVKLSAAKTPQEVQQQTTTLKKLAENIRKFGDKYKIKEFEDAAPSWGLSNTERKIVSNLPGGKELLSKLERVDENKRRALIEEARLALNINRNAADDIVAIGKDIFNPPGSTKSFTEIDLETKDYMIQIKGGDYSSAKKLSGADMIQFTRTKQYNQNMLFDSKTGNKLPPKKLRYHFFKEPVDPRLIKWLTDKKIDQVTTGKL
;
A
#
# COMPACT_ATOMS: atom_id res chain seq x y z
N MET A 1 -10.62 7.72 12.39
CA MET A 1 -10.38 7.62 13.86
C MET A 1 -10.47 6.17 14.39
N GLY A 2 -10.01 5.14 13.65
CA GLY A 2 -10.39 3.74 13.95
C GLY A 2 -9.29 2.73 14.33
N LYS A 3 -8.04 3.13 14.59
CA LYS A 3 -6.94 2.14 14.82
C LYS A 3 -6.05 2.35 16.03
N LEU A 4 -6.26 3.40 16.82
CA LEU A 4 -5.61 3.51 18.14
C LEU A 4 -6.30 2.60 19.17
N ASN A 5 -7.60 2.31 18.99
CA ASN A 5 -8.40 1.55 19.94
C ASN A 5 -7.95 0.08 20.12
N THR A 6 -7.43 -0.59 19.08
CA THR A 6 -7.04 -2.01 19.17
C THR A 6 -5.70 -2.24 19.88
N ALA A 7 -4.81 -1.25 19.91
CA ALA A 7 -3.63 -1.28 20.77
C ALA A 7 -3.96 -0.91 22.23
N GLU A 8 -4.98 -0.06 22.43
CA GLU A 8 -5.41 0.39 23.76
C GLU A 8 -6.06 -0.71 24.59
N THR A 9 -6.79 -1.64 23.98
CA THR A 9 -7.46 -2.72 24.72
C THR A 9 -6.52 -3.85 25.16
N ARG A 10 -5.30 -3.94 24.60
CA ARG A 10 -4.41 -5.10 24.80
C ARG A 10 -3.14 -4.80 25.61
N ILE A 11 -2.79 -3.52 25.81
CA ILE A 11 -1.72 -3.14 26.75
C ILE A 11 -2.17 -3.37 28.21
N SER A 12 -3.48 -3.35 28.47
CA SER A 12 -4.11 -3.63 29.77
C SER A 12 -4.05 -5.10 30.19
N SER A 13 -3.65 -6.03 29.32
CA SER A 13 -3.54 -7.47 29.64
C SER A 13 -2.10 -7.93 29.93
N LEU A 14 -1.12 -7.03 29.97
CA LEU A 14 0.21 -7.36 30.49
C LEU A 14 0.12 -7.40 32.02
N GLU A 15 0.40 -8.55 32.63
CA GLU A 15 0.50 -8.67 34.08
C GLU A 15 1.37 -7.54 34.66
N PRO A 16 1.06 -7.03 35.86
CA PRO A 16 1.64 -5.81 36.41
C PRO A 16 3.10 -6.02 36.86
N ASN A 17 4.00 -6.21 35.90
CA ASN A 17 5.42 -5.96 36.11
C ASN A 17 5.60 -4.44 36.12
N SER A 18 5.50 -3.86 37.32
CA SER A 18 5.53 -2.41 37.61
C SER A 18 6.69 -1.65 36.96
N LYS A 19 7.77 -2.35 36.59
CA LYS A 19 8.96 -1.82 35.92
C LYS A 19 8.74 -1.50 34.42
N LEU A 20 7.75 -2.09 33.76
CA LEU A 20 7.48 -1.90 32.32
C LEU A 20 6.41 -0.84 32.04
N LEU A 21 5.54 -0.54 33.01
CA LEU A 21 4.45 0.43 32.84
C LEU A 21 4.96 1.84 32.55
N LYS A 22 5.99 2.31 33.26
CA LYS A 22 6.56 3.65 33.05
C LYS A 22 7.21 3.80 31.66
N PRO A 23 8.08 2.88 31.21
CA PRO A 23 8.61 2.92 29.84
C PRO A 23 7.52 2.88 28.76
N ILE A 24 6.51 2.02 28.90
CA ILE A 24 5.41 1.90 27.92
C ILE A 24 4.59 3.19 27.86
N ALA A 25 4.26 3.80 29.01
CA ALA A 25 3.59 5.10 29.05
C ALA A 25 4.44 6.22 28.40
N GLY A 26 5.77 6.18 28.61
CA GLY A 26 6.71 7.10 27.97
C GLY A 26 6.73 6.96 26.45
N ILE A 27 6.72 5.72 25.95
CA ILE A 27 6.59 5.40 24.52
C ILE A 27 5.27 5.94 23.97
N LYS A 28 4.14 5.67 24.63
CA LYS A 28 2.81 6.17 24.21
C LYS A 28 2.78 7.69 24.13
N GLY A 29 3.31 8.37 25.14
CA GLY A 29 3.42 9.83 25.16
C GLY A 29 4.30 10.39 24.04
N ALA A 30 5.40 9.70 23.70
CA ALA A 30 6.26 10.10 22.59
C ALA A 30 5.57 9.94 21.23
N VAL A 31 4.87 8.83 20.99
CA VAL A 31 4.11 8.60 19.75
C VAL A 31 3.05 9.69 19.57
N ASN A 32 2.26 9.96 20.61
CA ASN A 32 1.22 10.99 20.56
C ASN A 32 1.78 12.38 20.25
N ARG A 33 2.90 12.77 20.87
CA ARG A 33 3.52 14.08 20.59
C ARG A 33 3.97 14.21 19.13
N VAL A 34 4.55 13.16 18.56
CA VAL A 34 4.99 13.20 17.16
C VAL A 34 3.79 13.19 16.21
N GLN A 35 2.73 12.44 16.54
CA GLN A 35 1.50 12.43 15.75
C GLN A 35 0.81 13.81 15.73
N VAL A 36 0.70 14.48 16.88
CA VAL A 36 0.17 15.86 16.96
C VAL A 36 1.00 16.81 16.09
N LYS A 37 2.33 16.73 16.15
CA LYS A 37 3.23 17.55 15.32
C LYS A 37 3.11 17.24 13.83
N LEU A 38 2.95 15.97 13.47
CA LEU A 38 2.78 15.56 12.08
C LEU A 38 1.45 16.08 11.52
N SER A 39 0.35 16.01 12.29
CA SER A 39 -0.94 16.55 11.87
C SER A 39 -0.96 18.08 11.76
N ALA A 40 -0.04 18.77 12.45
CA ALA A 40 0.10 20.23 12.38
C ALA A 40 1.14 20.71 11.35
N ALA A 41 1.87 19.80 10.70
CA ALA A 41 2.90 20.15 9.73
C ALA A 41 2.28 20.78 8.47
N LYS A 42 2.84 21.90 8.01
CA LYS A 42 2.33 22.66 6.86
C LYS A 42 3.25 22.59 5.65
N THR A 43 4.50 22.17 5.85
CA THR A 43 5.52 22.11 4.81
C THR A 43 6.06 20.69 4.61
N PRO A 44 6.54 20.34 3.40
CA PRO A 44 7.19 19.05 3.14
C PRO A 44 8.39 18.78 4.06
N GLN A 45 9.14 19.82 4.41
CA GLN A 45 10.31 19.72 5.29
C GLN A 45 9.90 19.34 6.72
N GLU A 46 8.82 19.92 7.26
CA GLU A 46 8.27 19.56 8.57
C GLU A 46 7.76 18.12 8.57
N VAL A 47 7.04 17.71 7.52
CA VAL A 47 6.57 16.32 7.35
C VAL A 47 7.75 15.35 7.34
N GLN A 48 8.83 15.68 6.62
CA GLN A 48 10.03 14.86 6.55
C GLN A 48 10.76 14.77 7.91
N GLN A 49 10.81 15.86 8.67
CA GLN A 49 11.40 15.90 10.00
C GLN A 49 10.59 15.06 11.01
N GLN A 50 9.27 15.16 10.99
CA GLN A 50 8.40 14.35 11.86
C GLN A 50 8.45 12.87 11.47
N THR A 51 8.49 12.57 10.17
CA THR A 51 8.68 11.20 9.66
C THR A 51 10.00 10.62 10.17
N THR A 52 11.09 11.37 10.10
CA THR A 52 12.40 10.94 10.64
C THR A 52 12.34 10.67 12.14
N THR A 53 11.59 11.50 12.89
CA THR A 53 11.40 11.32 14.33
C THR A 53 10.58 10.07 14.64
N LEU A 54 9.51 9.80 13.87
CA LEU A 54 8.75 8.56 13.96
C LEU A 54 9.63 7.34 13.72
N LYS A 55 10.53 7.38 12.73
CA LYS A 55 11.46 6.27 12.45
C LYS A 55 12.39 5.96 13.63
N LYS A 56 12.97 6.99 14.25
CA LYS A 56 13.81 6.82 15.45
C LYS A 56 13.02 6.26 16.62
N LEU A 57 11.78 6.73 16.80
CA LEU A 57 10.90 6.24 17.87
C LEU A 57 10.54 4.76 17.65
N ALA A 58 10.17 4.41 16.43
CA ALA A 58 9.94 3.06 15.95
C ALA A 58 11.12 2.11 16.24
N GLU A 59 12.35 2.52 15.91
CA GLU A 59 13.56 1.75 16.23
C GLU A 59 13.77 1.57 17.73
N ASN A 60 13.51 2.61 18.53
CA ASN A 60 13.64 2.54 19.99
C ASN A 60 12.59 1.61 20.61
N ILE A 61 11.36 1.63 20.10
CA ILE A 61 10.29 0.70 20.51
C ILE A 61 10.70 -0.73 20.16
N ARG A 62 11.26 -0.97 18.97
CA ARG A 62 11.75 -2.30 18.59
C ARG A 62 12.85 -2.80 19.52
N LYS A 63 13.88 -1.97 19.76
CA LYS A 63 14.97 -2.31 20.70
C LYS A 63 14.45 -2.58 22.11
N PHE A 64 13.44 -1.84 22.56
CA PHE A 64 12.75 -2.08 23.81
C PHE A 64 12.03 -3.45 23.79
N GLY A 65 11.30 -3.74 22.72
CA GLY A 65 10.69 -5.04 22.45
C GLY A 65 11.67 -6.20 22.56
N ASP A 66 12.77 -6.13 21.81
CA ASP A 66 13.83 -7.14 21.79
C ASP A 66 14.39 -7.36 23.20
N LYS A 67 14.70 -6.28 23.92
CA LYS A 67 15.27 -6.33 25.29
C LYS A 67 14.35 -7.07 26.27
N TYR A 68 13.03 -6.90 26.14
CA TYR A 68 12.05 -7.47 27.07
C TYR A 68 11.28 -8.66 26.48
N LYS A 69 11.68 -9.15 25.29
CA LYS A 69 11.01 -10.22 24.55
C LYS A 69 9.50 -9.96 24.34
N ILE A 70 9.14 -8.70 24.10
CA ILE A 70 7.76 -8.27 23.82
C ILE A 70 7.56 -8.35 22.30
N LYS A 71 6.91 -9.42 21.84
CA LYS A 71 6.72 -9.73 20.41
C LYS A 71 5.93 -8.65 19.67
N GLU A 72 5.07 -7.94 20.39
CA GLU A 72 4.22 -6.86 19.87
C GLU A 72 5.04 -5.65 19.38
N PHE A 73 6.31 -5.54 19.77
CA PHE A 73 7.20 -4.44 19.37
C PHE A 73 8.23 -4.85 18.31
N GLU A 74 8.30 -6.12 17.90
CA GLU A 74 9.15 -6.58 16.79
C GLU A 74 8.81 -5.83 15.48
N ASP A 75 7.54 -5.51 15.30
CA ASP A 75 6.98 -4.83 14.12
C ASP A 75 7.16 -3.29 14.15
N ALA A 76 7.81 -2.73 15.18
CA ALA A 76 7.83 -1.29 15.38
C ALA A 76 8.77 -0.53 14.42
N ALA A 77 9.81 -1.15 13.83
CA ALA A 77 10.73 -0.46 12.94
C ALA A 77 10.11 -0.18 11.55
N PRO A 78 10.47 0.93 10.88
CA PRO A 78 10.17 1.13 9.46
C PRO A 78 11.11 0.23 8.67
N SER A 79 10.77 -1.05 8.58
CA SER A 79 11.49 -1.96 7.71
C SER A 79 11.11 -1.66 6.26
N TRP A 80 12.04 -1.87 5.33
CA TRP A 80 11.71 -1.86 3.91
C TRP A 80 10.69 -2.96 3.57
N GLY A 81 10.50 -3.98 4.42
CA GLY A 81 9.51 -5.03 4.25
C GLY A 81 8.20 -4.81 5.02
N LEU A 82 7.30 -5.78 4.85
CA LEU A 82 6.05 -5.91 5.62
C LEU A 82 6.33 -6.54 6.98
N SER A 83 5.75 -5.95 8.02
CA SER A 83 5.70 -6.51 9.38
C SER A 83 4.94 -7.84 9.44
N ASN A 84 5.10 -8.62 10.51
CA ASN A 84 4.39 -9.89 10.67
C ASN A 84 2.88 -9.68 10.72
N THR A 85 2.45 -8.63 11.41
CA THR A 85 1.05 -8.21 11.45
C THR A 85 0.52 -7.84 10.07
N GLU A 86 1.27 -7.06 9.29
CA GLU A 86 0.90 -6.71 7.92
C GLU A 86 0.82 -7.93 7.01
N ARG A 87 1.79 -8.84 7.10
CA ARG A 87 1.77 -10.12 6.36
C ARG A 87 0.53 -10.93 6.70
N LYS A 88 0.16 -11.02 7.97
CA LYS A 88 -1.06 -11.74 8.41
C LYS A 88 -2.34 -11.12 7.88
N ILE A 89 -2.42 -9.79 7.79
CA ILE A 89 -3.58 -9.12 7.21
C ILE A 89 -3.60 -9.33 5.70
N VAL A 90 -2.48 -9.10 5.01
CA VAL A 90 -2.34 -9.30 3.56
C VAL A 90 -2.68 -10.73 3.17
N SER A 91 -2.22 -11.75 3.92
CA SER A 91 -2.52 -13.16 3.60
C SER A 91 -4.00 -13.52 3.64
N ASN A 92 -4.84 -12.69 4.27
CA ASN A 92 -6.28 -12.87 4.32
C ASN A 92 -7.02 -12.08 3.23
N LEU A 93 -6.33 -11.22 2.49
CA LEU A 93 -6.90 -10.50 1.35
C LEU A 93 -6.88 -11.39 0.09
N PRO A 94 -7.85 -11.24 -0.82
CA PRO A 94 -7.85 -11.97 -2.10
C PRO A 94 -6.57 -11.68 -2.91
N GLY A 95 -5.83 -12.72 -3.30
CA GLY A 95 -4.53 -12.62 -4.00
C GLY A 95 -3.33 -12.32 -3.09
N GLY A 96 -3.55 -12.15 -1.78
CA GLY A 96 -2.50 -11.75 -0.85
C GLY A 96 -1.48 -12.84 -0.55
N LYS A 97 -1.85 -14.12 -0.55
CA LYS A 97 -0.88 -15.22 -0.35
C LYS A 97 0.08 -15.33 -1.52
N GLU A 98 -0.42 -15.16 -2.73
CA GLU A 98 0.34 -15.14 -3.98
C GLU A 98 1.33 -13.97 -3.98
N LEU A 99 0.88 -12.77 -3.61
CA LEU A 99 1.74 -11.61 -3.45
C LEU A 99 2.88 -11.87 -2.44
N LEU A 100 2.56 -12.41 -1.26
CA LEU A 100 3.56 -12.71 -0.24
C LEU A 100 4.57 -13.76 -0.71
N SER A 101 4.14 -14.76 -1.47
CA SER A 101 5.03 -15.75 -2.10
C SER A 101 5.92 -15.11 -3.18
N LYS A 102 5.37 -14.20 -4.02
CA LYS A 102 6.15 -13.43 -5.02
C LYS A 102 7.25 -12.61 -4.33
N LEU A 103 6.96 -11.97 -3.19
CA LEU A 103 7.93 -11.15 -2.45
C LEU A 103 9.21 -11.89 -2.07
N GLU A 104 9.13 -13.20 -1.84
CA GLU A 104 10.30 -14.01 -1.44
C GLU A 104 11.21 -14.34 -2.63
N ARG A 105 10.68 -14.29 -3.85
CA ARG A 105 11.29 -14.82 -5.08
C ARG A 105 11.81 -13.77 -6.05
N VAL A 106 11.70 -12.48 -5.71
CA VAL A 106 12.10 -11.38 -6.59
C VAL A 106 13.30 -10.60 -6.06
N ASP A 107 13.99 -9.91 -6.98
CA ASP A 107 15.06 -8.96 -6.68
C ASP A 107 14.56 -7.76 -5.85
N GLU A 108 15.48 -7.02 -5.25
CA GLU A 108 15.19 -5.89 -4.36
C GLU A 108 14.35 -4.79 -5.01
N ASN A 109 14.54 -4.51 -6.30
CA ASN A 109 13.79 -3.46 -6.98
C ASN A 109 12.32 -3.86 -7.18
N LYS A 110 12.08 -5.10 -7.61
CA LYS A 110 10.72 -5.65 -7.74
C LYS A 110 10.07 -5.86 -6.38
N ARG A 111 10.83 -6.31 -5.38
CA ARG A 111 10.36 -6.51 -4.00
C ARG A 111 9.75 -5.23 -3.44
N ARG A 112 10.42 -4.09 -3.64
CA ARG A 112 9.91 -2.78 -3.21
C ARG A 112 8.56 -2.43 -3.83
N ALA A 113 8.38 -2.66 -5.13
CA ALA A 113 7.10 -2.41 -5.79
C ALA A 113 5.97 -3.28 -5.20
N LEU A 114 6.22 -4.57 -4.98
CA LEU A 114 5.26 -5.49 -4.39
C LEU A 114 4.95 -5.17 -2.91
N ILE A 115 5.90 -4.62 -2.15
CA ILE A 115 5.65 -4.13 -0.78
C ILE A 115 4.70 -2.94 -0.81
N GLU A 116 4.87 -2.02 -1.75
CA GLU A 116 3.98 -0.86 -1.87
C GLU A 116 2.57 -1.28 -2.33
N GLU A 117 2.47 -2.29 -3.18
CA GLU A 117 1.19 -2.95 -3.50
C GLU A 117 0.49 -3.51 -2.28
N ALA A 118 1.23 -4.26 -1.45
CA ALA A 118 0.72 -4.76 -0.17
C ALA A 118 0.30 -3.61 0.78
N ARG A 119 1.08 -2.53 0.86
CA ARG A 119 0.78 -1.37 1.71
C ARG A 119 -0.46 -0.61 1.24
N LEU A 120 -0.65 -0.47 -0.07
CA LEU A 120 -1.85 0.12 -0.62
C LEU A 120 -3.08 -0.75 -0.33
N ALA A 121 -2.97 -2.07 -0.54
CA ALA A 121 -4.03 -3.01 -0.19
C ALA A 121 -4.38 -2.92 1.31
N LEU A 122 -3.37 -2.86 2.18
CA LEU A 122 -3.58 -2.64 3.61
C LEU A 122 -4.30 -1.33 3.88
N ASN A 123 -3.90 -0.23 3.24
CA ASN A 123 -4.52 1.08 3.44
C ASN A 123 -6.01 1.07 3.04
N ILE A 124 -6.35 0.47 1.89
CA ILE A 124 -7.74 0.32 1.45
C ILE A 124 -8.54 -0.52 2.44
N ASN A 125 -8.07 -1.73 2.76
CA ASN A 125 -8.73 -2.63 3.71
C ASN A 125 -8.99 -1.95 5.07
N ARG A 126 -8.03 -1.13 5.50
CA ARG A 126 -8.06 -0.40 6.77
C ARG A 126 -9.07 0.75 6.82
N ASN A 127 -9.37 1.37 5.68
CA ASN A 127 -10.34 2.46 5.60
C ASN A 127 -11.76 1.96 5.40
N ALA A 128 -11.94 0.63 5.20
CA ALA A 128 -13.23 -0.06 5.05
C ALA A 128 -14.20 0.58 4.03
N ALA A 129 -13.68 1.45 3.16
CA ALA A 129 -14.46 2.16 2.17
C ALA A 129 -14.73 1.28 0.95
N ASP A 130 -13.80 0.36 0.64
CA ASP A 130 -13.85 -0.46 -0.55
C ASP A 130 -13.47 -1.92 -0.26
N ASP A 131 -14.29 -2.84 -0.75
CA ASP A 131 -13.98 -4.27 -0.72
C ASP A 131 -12.88 -4.57 -1.75
N ILE A 132 -11.75 -5.12 -1.28
CA ILE A 132 -10.67 -5.61 -2.14
C ILE A 132 -11.14 -6.90 -2.80
N VAL A 133 -11.17 -6.87 -4.14
CA VAL A 133 -11.56 -8.01 -4.98
C VAL A 133 -10.36 -8.87 -5.32
N ALA A 134 -9.20 -8.26 -5.61
CA ALA A 134 -7.97 -8.98 -5.92
C ALA A 134 -6.73 -8.10 -5.76
N ILE A 135 -5.60 -8.73 -5.41
CA ILE A 135 -4.25 -8.17 -5.46
C ILE A 135 -3.44 -8.94 -6.53
N GLY A 136 -2.69 -8.25 -7.39
CA GLY A 136 -1.86 -8.85 -8.43
C GLY A 136 -2.63 -9.72 -9.43
N LYS A 137 -3.77 -9.22 -9.94
CA LYS A 137 -4.65 -9.96 -10.84
C LYS A 137 -4.14 -9.94 -12.27
N ASP A 138 -3.81 -11.11 -12.80
CA ASP A 138 -3.53 -11.30 -14.22
C ASP A 138 -4.79 -11.08 -15.08
N ILE A 139 -4.65 -10.24 -16.09
CA ILE A 139 -5.60 -10.13 -17.19
C ILE A 139 -5.10 -11.03 -18.31
N PHE A 140 -5.91 -11.98 -18.77
CA PHE A 140 -5.59 -12.81 -19.94
C PHE A 140 -6.18 -12.21 -21.21
N ASN A 141 -5.56 -12.53 -22.34
CA ASN A 141 -6.14 -12.30 -23.67
C ASN A 141 -7.36 -13.25 -23.89
N PRO A 142 -8.10 -13.19 -25.02
CA PRO A 142 -9.35 -13.94 -25.21
C PRO A 142 -9.27 -15.45 -24.89
N PRO A 143 -10.43 -16.12 -24.73
CA PRO A 143 -10.51 -17.47 -24.17
C PRO A 143 -9.50 -18.44 -24.81
N GLY A 144 -8.68 -19.08 -23.97
CA GLY A 144 -7.64 -20.03 -24.39
C GLY A 144 -6.21 -19.48 -24.38
N SER A 145 -6.01 -18.18 -24.11
CA SER A 145 -4.65 -17.65 -23.93
C SER A 145 -4.09 -18.01 -22.56
N THR A 146 -2.92 -18.66 -22.54
CA THR A 146 -2.15 -18.92 -21.30
C THR A 146 -1.16 -17.78 -20.97
N LYS A 147 -1.03 -16.79 -21.87
CA LYS A 147 -0.13 -15.64 -21.67
C LYS A 147 -0.91 -14.47 -21.07
N SER A 148 -0.43 -14.00 -19.90
CA SER A 148 -0.94 -12.78 -19.28
C SER A 148 -0.77 -11.59 -20.24
N PHE A 149 -1.87 -10.86 -20.46
CA PHE A 149 -1.98 -9.68 -21.30
C PHE A 149 -1.49 -8.42 -20.58
N THR A 150 -1.79 -8.31 -19.29
CA THR A 150 -1.30 -7.30 -18.34
C THR A 150 -1.70 -7.68 -16.90
N GLU A 151 -1.08 -7.09 -15.88
CA GLU A 151 -1.44 -7.30 -14.46
C GLU A 151 -2.15 -6.05 -13.90
N ILE A 152 -3.20 -6.26 -13.11
CA ILE A 152 -3.85 -5.26 -12.24
C ILE A 152 -3.28 -5.42 -10.84
N ASP A 153 -2.54 -4.42 -10.36
CA ASP A 153 -1.88 -4.49 -9.05
C ASP A 153 -2.93 -4.56 -7.93
N LEU A 154 -4.02 -3.79 -8.01
CA LEU A 154 -5.09 -3.87 -7.01
C LEU A 154 -6.46 -3.61 -7.64
N GLU A 155 -7.41 -4.50 -7.37
CA GLU A 155 -8.80 -4.37 -7.80
C GLU A 155 -9.71 -4.30 -6.56
N THR A 156 -10.61 -3.34 -6.56
CA THR A 156 -11.70 -3.21 -5.58
C THR A 156 -13.04 -3.32 -6.30
N LYS A 157 -14.15 -3.20 -5.57
CA LYS A 157 -15.49 -3.14 -6.20
C LYS A 157 -15.61 -2.01 -7.24
N ASP A 158 -15.11 -0.82 -6.94
CA ASP A 158 -15.33 0.38 -7.76
C ASP A 158 -14.09 0.84 -8.54
N TYR A 159 -12.90 0.41 -8.13
CA TYR A 159 -11.63 0.87 -8.67
C TYR A 159 -10.73 -0.25 -9.18
N MET A 160 -10.00 0.05 -10.24
CA MET A 160 -8.82 -0.69 -10.67
C MET A 160 -7.61 0.23 -10.51
N ILE A 161 -6.61 -0.23 -9.75
CA ILE A 161 -5.47 0.59 -9.35
C ILE A 161 -4.20 -0.01 -9.92
N GLN A 162 -3.36 0.86 -10.46
CA GLN A 162 -2.08 0.55 -11.04
C GLN A 162 -0.97 1.28 -10.29
N ILE A 163 0.04 0.53 -9.86
CA ILE A 163 1.15 1.00 -9.05
C ILE A 163 2.40 1.02 -9.91
N LYS A 164 3.10 2.16 -9.90
CA LYS A 164 4.24 2.41 -10.76
C LYS A 164 5.47 2.75 -9.92
N GLY A 165 6.41 1.80 -9.86
CA GLY A 165 7.67 1.91 -9.12
C GLY A 165 8.89 2.35 -9.94
N GLY A 166 8.72 2.53 -11.25
CA GLY A 166 9.76 3.04 -12.16
C GLY A 166 10.08 4.52 -11.94
N ASP A 167 11.10 5.02 -12.64
CA ASP A 167 11.37 6.46 -12.74
C ASP A 167 10.46 7.08 -13.82
N TYR A 168 9.62 8.02 -13.39
CA TYR A 168 8.68 8.75 -14.25
C TYR A 168 8.95 10.26 -14.26
N SER A 169 10.16 10.69 -13.88
CA SER A 169 10.59 12.09 -13.90
C SER A 169 10.69 12.69 -15.30
N SER A 170 10.68 11.85 -16.35
CA SER A 170 10.71 12.29 -17.75
C SER A 170 9.54 11.76 -18.57
N ALA A 171 9.07 12.57 -19.53
CA ALA A 171 7.99 12.23 -20.46
C ALA A 171 8.30 11.06 -21.41
N LYS A 172 9.51 10.48 -21.40
CA LYS A 172 9.82 9.28 -22.19
C LYS A 172 8.91 8.09 -21.84
N LYS A 173 8.29 8.11 -20.66
CA LYS A 173 7.32 7.10 -20.20
C LYS A 173 5.90 7.25 -20.75
N LEU A 174 5.67 8.23 -21.62
CA LEU A 174 4.45 8.36 -22.42
C LEU A 174 4.50 7.55 -23.74
N SER A 175 5.42 6.60 -23.86
CA SER A 175 5.51 5.70 -25.01
C SER A 175 6.01 4.31 -24.61
N GLY A 176 5.96 3.34 -25.53
CA GLY A 176 6.48 1.99 -25.30
C GLY A 176 5.63 1.14 -24.36
N ALA A 177 6.27 0.24 -23.60
CA ALA A 177 5.62 -0.79 -22.81
C ALA A 177 4.64 -0.24 -21.76
N ASP A 178 4.98 0.87 -21.10
CA ASP A 178 4.12 1.53 -20.13
C ASP A 178 2.81 1.99 -20.80
N MET A 179 2.88 2.72 -21.93
CA MET A 179 1.70 3.17 -22.71
C MET A 179 0.83 2.00 -23.20
N ILE A 180 1.47 0.91 -23.63
CA ILE A 180 0.77 -0.31 -24.01
C ILE A 180 0.00 -0.86 -22.81
N GLN A 181 0.62 -0.93 -21.63
CA GLN A 181 -0.04 -1.37 -20.41
C GLN A 181 -1.25 -0.48 -20.07
N PHE A 182 -1.09 0.84 -20.08
CA PHE A 182 -2.19 1.80 -19.86
C PHE A 182 -3.38 1.56 -20.80
N THR A 183 -3.09 1.41 -22.09
CA THR A 183 -4.13 1.20 -23.12
C THR A 183 -4.86 -0.13 -22.91
N ARG A 184 -4.11 -1.19 -22.58
CA ARG A 184 -4.65 -2.53 -22.32
C ARG A 184 -5.53 -2.58 -21.09
N THR A 185 -5.10 -1.99 -19.97
CA THR A 185 -5.91 -1.91 -18.75
C THR A 185 -7.22 -1.16 -19.02
N LYS A 186 -7.18 -0.07 -19.79
CA LYS A 186 -8.39 0.67 -20.19
C LYS A 186 -9.32 -0.16 -21.08
N GLN A 187 -8.77 -0.85 -22.08
CA GLN A 187 -9.56 -1.73 -22.95
C GLN A 187 -10.21 -2.87 -22.17
N TYR A 188 -9.49 -3.53 -21.27
CA TYR A 188 -10.03 -4.57 -20.41
C TYR A 188 -11.22 -4.03 -19.59
N ASN A 189 -11.02 -2.91 -18.91
CA ASN A 189 -12.04 -2.28 -18.09
C ASN A 189 -13.31 -1.91 -18.89
N GLN A 190 -13.16 -1.48 -20.15
CA GLN A 190 -14.27 -1.09 -21.00
C GLN A 190 -15.01 -2.26 -21.67
N ASN A 191 -14.33 -3.37 -21.93
CA ASN A 191 -14.84 -4.40 -22.84
C ASN A 191 -15.01 -5.79 -22.21
N MET A 192 -14.34 -6.06 -21.08
CA MET A 192 -14.13 -7.44 -20.60
C MET A 192 -14.58 -7.68 -19.16
N LEU A 193 -15.26 -6.73 -18.52
CA LEU A 193 -15.89 -6.96 -17.22
C LEU A 193 -17.27 -7.59 -17.43
N PHE A 194 -17.43 -8.83 -16.97
CA PHE A 194 -18.70 -9.56 -17.02
C PHE A 194 -19.03 -10.13 -15.64
N ASP A 195 -20.31 -10.14 -15.31
CA ASP A 195 -20.82 -10.81 -14.12
C ASP A 195 -20.77 -12.33 -14.32
N SER A 196 -20.11 -13.05 -13.41
CA SER A 196 -19.86 -14.48 -13.57
C SER A 196 -21.11 -15.35 -13.47
N LYS A 197 -22.21 -14.84 -12.91
CA LYS A 197 -23.47 -15.58 -12.72
C LYS A 197 -24.44 -15.34 -13.85
N THR A 198 -24.48 -14.13 -14.38
CA THR A 198 -25.45 -13.68 -15.39
C THR A 198 -24.84 -13.54 -16.78
N GLY A 199 -23.51 -13.49 -16.89
CA GLY A 199 -22.79 -13.23 -18.13
C GLY A 199 -22.96 -11.79 -18.65
N ASN A 200 -23.63 -10.92 -17.89
CA ASN A 200 -23.89 -9.55 -18.31
C ASN A 200 -22.64 -8.69 -18.20
N LYS A 201 -22.48 -7.76 -19.15
CA LYS A 201 -21.39 -6.79 -19.11
C LYS A 201 -21.56 -5.86 -17.91
N LEU A 202 -20.55 -5.84 -17.03
CA LEU A 202 -20.49 -4.94 -15.89
C LEU A 202 -20.06 -3.54 -16.34
N PRO A 203 -20.50 -2.48 -15.64
CA PRO A 203 -20.01 -1.14 -15.91
C PRO A 203 -18.49 -1.07 -15.68
N PRO A 204 -17.77 -0.24 -16.46
CA PRO A 204 -16.34 -0.04 -16.26
C PRO A 204 -16.08 0.56 -14.87
N LYS A 205 -15.04 0.07 -14.20
CA LYS A 205 -14.52 0.61 -12.94
C LYS A 205 -13.76 1.91 -13.17
N LYS A 206 -13.56 2.68 -12.11
CA LYS A 206 -12.70 3.86 -12.15
C LYS A 206 -11.24 3.43 -12.12
N LEU A 207 -10.42 3.99 -13.01
CA LEU A 207 -8.98 3.70 -13.04
C LEU A 207 -8.22 4.71 -12.17
N ARG A 208 -7.30 4.22 -11.35
CA ARG A 208 -6.40 5.04 -10.53
C ARG A 208 -4.96 4.64 -10.72
N TYR A 209 -4.06 5.62 -10.64
CA TYR A 209 -2.62 5.40 -10.71
C TYR A 209 -1.92 5.95 -9.48
N HIS A 210 -0.99 5.16 -8.96
CA HIS A 210 -0.11 5.55 -7.86
C HIS A 210 1.35 5.44 -8.30
N PHE A 211 2.06 6.56 -8.26
CA PHE A 211 3.49 6.64 -8.58
C PHE A 211 4.30 6.74 -7.30
N PHE A 212 5.04 5.69 -6.98
CA PHE A 212 5.80 5.63 -5.71
C PHE A 212 7.04 6.52 -5.71
N LYS A 213 7.66 6.74 -6.89
CA LYS A 213 8.87 7.55 -7.03
C LYS A 213 8.54 8.94 -7.54
N GLU A 214 8.97 9.94 -6.76
CA GLU A 214 8.92 11.34 -7.14
C GLU A 214 10.30 11.84 -7.60
N PRO A 215 10.36 12.86 -8.47
CA PRO A 215 9.22 13.54 -9.09
C PRO A 215 8.60 12.76 -10.26
N VAL A 216 7.33 13.04 -10.57
CA VAL A 216 6.64 12.55 -11.78
C VAL A 216 6.50 13.70 -12.77
N ASP A 217 6.79 13.46 -14.05
CA ASP A 217 6.70 14.48 -15.10
C ASP A 217 5.25 15.04 -15.16
N PRO A 218 5.05 16.37 -15.01
CA PRO A 218 3.73 16.97 -15.02
C PRO A 218 2.93 16.69 -16.30
N ARG A 219 3.60 16.47 -17.44
CA ARG A 219 2.95 16.12 -18.71
C ARG A 219 2.31 14.74 -18.65
N LEU A 220 2.88 13.81 -17.89
CA LEU A 220 2.28 12.49 -17.67
C LEU A 220 1.02 12.60 -16.81
N ILE A 221 1.06 13.38 -15.73
CA ILE A 221 -0.12 13.62 -14.89
C ILE A 221 -1.24 14.26 -15.70
N LYS A 222 -0.92 15.28 -16.52
CA LYS A 222 -1.89 15.91 -17.42
C LYS A 222 -2.45 14.91 -18.42
N TRP A 223 -1.59 14.11 -19.07
CA TRP A 223 -2.02 13.11 -20.03
C TRP A 223 -2.99 12.08 -19.42
N LEU A 224 -2.72 11.58 -18.21
CA LEU A 224 -3.62 10.67 -17.50
C LEU A 224 -4.97 11.32 -17.19
N THR A 225 -4.94 12.58 -16.76
CA THR A 225 -6.16 13.36 -16.49
C THR A 225 -6.99 13.54 -17.75
N ASP A 226 -6.36 13.90 -18.88
CA ASP A 226 -7.01 14.04 -20.19
C ASP A 226 -7.63 12.70 -20.67
N LYS A 227 -7.08 11.56 -20.22
CA LYS A 227 -7.61 10.21 -20.50
C LYS A 227 -8.74 9.77 -19.56
N LYS A 228 -9.19 10.65 -18.66
CA LYS A 228 -10.26 10.44 -17.66
C LYS A 228 -9.90 9.39 -16.61
N ILE A 229 -8.64 9.36 -16.18
CA ILE A 229 -8.23 8.62 -14.98
C ILE A 229 -8.84 9.31 -13.76
N ASP A 230 -9.46 8.55 -12.84
CA ASP A 230 -10.19 9.08 -11.68
C ASP A 230 -9.26 9.76 -10.68
N GLN A 231 -8.10 9.15 -10.43
CA GLN A 231 -7.13 9.69 -9.49
C GLN A 231 -5.70 9.33 -9.89
N VAL A 232 -4.81 10.32 -9.77
CA VAL A 232 -3.36 10.15 -9.87
C VAL A 232 -2.73 10.63 -8.56
N THR A 233 -1.97 9.76 -7.90
CA THR A 233 -1.28 10.07 -6.65
C THR A 233 0.22 9.83 -6.79
N THR A 234 1.02 10.59 -6.04
CA THR A 234 2.48 10.49 -6.03
C THR A 234 3.01 10.36 -4.60
N GLY A 235 4.21 9.80 -4.47
CA GLY A 235 4.93 9.69 -3.20
C GLY A 235 4.70 8.37 -2.49
N LYS A 236 5.27 8.24 -1.29
CA LYS A 236 5.12 7.05 -0.45
C LYS A 236 3.78 7.09 0.29
N LEU A 237 3.14 5.93 0.43
CA LEU A 237 1.93 5.74 1.24
C LEU A 237 2.23 5.69 2.74
#